data_AF-A0A946P631-F1
#
_entry.id   AF-A0A946P631-F1
#
_cell.length_a   1.000
_cell.length_b   1.000
_cell.length_c   1.000
_cell.angle_alpha   90.00
_cell.angle_beta   90.00
_cell.angle_gamma   90.00
#
_symmetry.space_group_name_H-M   'P 1'
#
loop_
_entity.id
_entity.type
_entity.pdbx_description
1 polymer ?
#
loop_
_entity_poly.entity_id
_entity_poly.type
_entity_poly.pdbx_seq_one_letter_code
_entity_poly.pdbx_strand_id
1 'polypeptide(L)' 'MNTLYWLTDDLRLQDNPTLEAATKDTTLDFIFCIDDQLFRTDRFGNTRMGTQRWRLLRQSLLDLRCSLAECGQTLNLMRG' A
#
# COMPACT_ATOMS: atom_id res chain seq x y z
N MET A 1 7.17 -16.87 13.47
CA MET A 1 6.30 -16.88 12.28
C MET A 1 6.51 -15.55 11.58
N ASN A 2 6.71 -15.53 10.26
CA ASN A 2 6.72 -14.28 9.49
C ASN A 2 5.31 -14.01 8.98
N THR A 3 4.80 -12.82 9.25
CA THR A 3 3.46 -12.40 8.85
C THR A 3 3.59 -11.33 7.78
N LEU A 4 2.99 -11.58 6.61
CA LEU A 4 2.97 -10.64 5.50
C LEU A 4 1.65 -9.87 5.54
N TYR A 5 1.72 -8.55 5.63
CA TYR A 5 0.57 -7.66 5.61
C TYR A 5 0.41 -7.02 4.24
N TRP A 6 -0.61 -7.46 3.48
CA TRP A 6 -0.92 -6.93 2.16
C TRP A 6 -1.87 -5.73 2.24
N LEU A 7 -1.32 -4.55 1.98
CA LEU A 7 -2.04 -3.29 1.84
C LEU A 7 -2.71 -3.21 0.47
N THR A 8 -3.99 -2.84 0.48
CA THR A 8 -4.79 -2.57 -0.72
C THR A 8 -5.24 -1.10 -0.69
N ASP A 9 -6.53 -0.80 -0.87
CA ASP A 9 -7.01 0.60 -0.88
C ASP A 9 -6.95 1.29 0.50
N ASP A 10 -6.78 0.51 1.59
CA ASP A 10 -6.70 1.06 2.94
C ASP A 10 -5.25 1.23 3.42
N LEU A 11 -4.66 2.37 3.06
CA LEU A 11 -3.29 2.76 3.39
C LEU A 11 -3.19 3.40 4.79
N ARG A 12 -3.70 2.75 5.83
CA ARG A 12 -3.76 3.30 7.19
C ARG A 12 -3.13 2.37 8.21
N LEU A 13 -2.29 2.95 9.08
CA LEU A 13 -1.70 2.26 10.25
C LEU A 13 -2.56 2.41 11.50
N GLN A 14 -3.24 3.54 11.65
CA GLN A 14 -4.05 3.84 12.83
C GLN A 14 -5.44 3.21 12.69
N ASP A 15 -5.96 2.67 13.79
CA ASP A 15 -7.28 2.00 13.87
C ASP A 15 -7.48 0.87 12.85
N ASN A 16 -6.41 0.13 12.53
CA ASN A 16 -6.48 -1.02 11.65
C ASN A 16 -6.51 -2.32 12.47
N PRO A 17 -7.69 -2.92 12.73
CA PRO A 17 -7.81 -4.11 13.57
C PRO A 17 -7.07 -5.33 12.95
N THR A 18 -6.92 -5.36 11.62
CA THR A 18 -6.13 -6.40 10.94
C THR A 18 -4.64 -6.22 11.22
N LEU A 19 -4.17 -4.98 11.32
CA LEU A 19 -2.80 -4.68 11.73
C LEU A 19 -2.55 -5.06 13.19
N GLU A 20 -3.48 -4.76 14.10
CA GLU A 20 -3.38 -5.15 15.51
C GLU A 20 -3.34 -6.68 15.71
N ALA A 21 -4.05 -7.43 14.85
CA ALA A 21 -3.94 -8.87 14.85
C ALA A 21 -2.59 -9.36 14.33
N ALA A 22 -2.05 -8.69 13.31
CA ALA A 22 -0.81 -9.07 12.65
C ALA A 22 0.45 -8.69 13.47
N THR A 23 0.40 -7.62 14.27
CA THR A 23 1.49 -7.22 15.18
C THR A 23 1.67 -8.14 16.37
N LYS A 24 0.77 -9.11 16.60
CA LYS A 24 0.96 -10.16 17.61
C LYS A 24 2.08 -11.15 17.22
N ASP A 25 2.45 -11.20 15.95
CA ASP A 25 3.56 -12.01 15.45
C ASP A 25 4.92 -11.29 15.58
N THR A 26 6.00 -12.08 15.60
CA THR A 26 7.37 -11.60 15.87
C THR A 26 7.96 -10.76 14.73
N THR A 27 7.53 -10.99 13.49
CA THR A 27 8.08 -10.33 12.30
C THR A 27 6.94 -10.03 11.33
N LEU A 28 6.74 -8.75 11.04
CA LEU A 28 5.67 -8.24 10.19
C LEU A 28 6.29 -7.54 8.97
N ASP A 29 5.97 -7.99 7.77
CA ASP A 29 6.44 -7.38 6.52
C ASP A 29 5.26 -6.74 5.78
N PHE A 30 5.37 -5.46 5.41
CA PHE A 30 4.31 -4.77 4.67
C PHE A 30 4.55 -4.84 3.18
N ILE A 31 3.50 -5.14 2.41
CA ILE A 31 3.55 -5.18 0.95
C ILE A 31 2.38 -4.41 0.34
N PHE A 32 2.65 -3.64 -0.70
CA PHE A 32 1.64 -2.99 -1.52
C PHE A 32 1.91 -3.28 -2.99
N CYS A 33 0.89 -3.78 -3.71
CA CYS A 33 0.99 -4.13 -5.12
C CYS A 33 0.29 -3.07 -5.99
N ILE A 34 1.05 -2.44 -6.88
CA ILE A 34 0.55 -1.51 -7.88
C ILE A 34 0.15 -2.33 -9.10
N ASP A 35 -1.15 -2.41 -9.36
CA ASP A 35 -1.71 -3.09 -10.53
C ASP A 35 -1.54 -2.21 -11.79
N ASP A 36 -0.78 -2.71 -12.77
CA ASP A 36 -0.53 -2.05 -14.05
C ASP A 36 -1.78 -1.86 -14.89
N GLN A 37 -2.81 -2.68 -14.68
CA GLN A 37 -4.09 -2.54 -15.37
C GLN A 37 -4.81 -1.24 -14.99
N LEU A 38 -4.48 -0.63 -13.85
CA LEU A 38 -5.03 0.67 -13.45
C LEU A 38 -4.59 1.80 -14.39
N PHE A 39 -3.43 1.67 -15.03
CA PHE A 39 -2.91 2.64 -16.00
C PHE A 39 -3.32 2.35 -17.44
N ARG A 40 -3.99 1.23 -17.70
CA ARG A 40 -4.48 0.91 -19.04
C ARG A 40 -5.65 1.81 -19.40
N THR A 41 -5.59 2.34 -20.62
CA THR A 41 -6.68 3.09 -21.23
C THR A 41 -7.74 2.11 -21.74
N ASP A 42 -9.00 2.40 -21.48
CA ASP A 42 -10.12 1.63 -22.00
C ASP A 42 -10.41 1.97 -23.48
N ARG A 43 -11.38 1.27 -24.07
CA ARG A 43 -11.83 1.48 -25.45
C ARG A 43 -12.41 2.87 -25.73
N PHE A 44 -12.67 3.68 -24.70
CA PHE A 44 -13.22 5.02 -24.78
C PHE A 44 -12.19 6.12 -24.52
N GLY A 45 -10.91 5.76 -24.31
CA GLY A 45 -9.84 6.72 -24.04
C GLY A 45 -9.70 7.09 -22.56
N ASN A 46 -10.42 6.42 -21.66
CA ASN A 46 -10.37 6.70 -20.23
C ASN A 46 -9.38 5.79 -19.51
N THR A 47 -8.60 6.35 -18.59
CA THR A 47 -7.69 5.60 -17.72
C THR A 47 -8.29 5.48 -16.32
N ARG A 48 -8.29 4.26 -15.73
CA ARG A 48 -8.81 4.05 -14.36
C ARG A 48 -8.00 4.84 -13.31
N MET A 49 -6.69 4.98 -13.53
CA MET A 49 -5.78 5.78 -12.73
C MET A 49 -5.42 7.08 -13.45
N GLY A 50 -6.15 8.15 -13.16
CA GLY A 50 -5.80 9.50 -13.62
C GLY A 50 -4.58 10.06 -12.88
N THR A 51 -3.92 11.06 -13.46
CA THR A 51 -2.71 11.70 -12.92
C THR A 51 -2.88 12.21 -11.48
N GLN A 52 -4.05 12.79 -11.18
CA GLN A 52 -4.37 13.31 -9.84
C GLN A 52 -4.48 12.19 -8.80
N ARG A 53 -5.17 11.10 -9.16
CA ARG A 53 -5.36 9.93 -8.27
C ARG A 53 -4.04 9.20 -8.06
N TRP A 54 -3.20 9.08 -9.10
CA TRP A 54 -1.84 8.55 -8.98
C TRP A 54 -0.96 9.40 -8.05
N ARG A 55 -1.00 10.73 -8.21
CA ARG A 55 -0.25 11.66 -7.36
C ARG A 55 -0.66 11.52 -5.88
N LEU A 56 -1.96 11.45 -5.62
CA LEU A 56 -2.49 11.22 -4.27
C LEU A 56 -2.00 9.89 -3.69
N LEU A 57 -2.14 8.80 -4.46
CA LEU A 57 -1.69 7.47 -4.03
C LEU A 57 -0.20 7.46 -3.69
N ARG A 58 0.64 8.05 -4.55
CA ARG A 58 2.08 8.14 -4.32
C ARG A 58 2.41 8.93 -3.06
N GLN A 59 1.70 10.03 -2.79
CA GLN A 59 1.89 10.80 -1.57
C GLN A 59 1.50 9.98 -0.34
N SER A 60 0.34 9.32 -0.37
CA SER A 60 -0.11 8.44 0.72
C SER A 60 0.86 7.28 0.98
N LEU A 61 1.42 6.67 -0.07
CA LEU A 61 2.43 5.62 0.08
C LEU A 61 3.73 6.15 0.68
N LEU A 62 4.17 7.35 0.30
CA LEU A 62 5.36 7.97 0.89
C LEU A 62 5.15 8.27 2.38
N ASP A 63 4.00 8.87 2.73
CA ASP A 63 3.67 9.19 4.12
C ASP A 63 3.59 7.90 4.95
N LEU A 64 2.92 6.85 4.42
CA LEU A 64 2.84 5.53 5.06
C LEU A 64 4.22 4.92 5.28
N ARG A 65 5.12 5.03 4.28
CA ARG A 65 6.51 4.54 4.40
C ARG A 65 7.27 5.24 5.51
N CYS A 66 7.12 6.56 5.63
CA CYS A 66 7.76 7.32 6.70
C CYS A 66 7.25 6.87 8.06
N SER A 67 5.93 6.75 8.24
CA SER A 67 5.35 6.26 9.50
C SER A 67 5.78 4.83 9.84
N LEU A 68 5.89 3.94 8.86
CA LEU A 68 6.42 2.59 9.07
C LEU A 68 7.90 2.59 9.46
N ALA A 69 8.71 3.43 8.81
CA ALA A 69 10.13 3.56 9.11
C ALA A 69 10.38 4.09 10.53
N GLU A 70 9.53 4.99 11.04
CA GLU A 70 9.56 5.42 12.45
C GLU A 70 9.32 4.27 13.44
N CYS A 71 8.56 3.25 13.03
CA CYS A 71 8.35 2.03 13.81
C CYS A 71 9.40 0.94 13.55
N GLY A 72 10.44 1.21 12.76
CA GLY A 72 11.46 0.23 12.37
C GLY A 72 10.97 -0.80 11.35
N GLN A 73 9.85 -0.53 10.67
CA GLN A 73 9.23 -1.39 9.67
C GLN A 73 9.49 -0.89 8.26
N THR A 74 9.39 -1.79 7.28
CA THR A 74 9.61 -1.46 5.87
C THR A 74 8.40 -1.81 5.00
N LEU A 75 8.05 -0.91 4.08
CA LEU A 75 7.05 -1.17 3.04
C LEU A 75 7.75 -1.62 1.75
N ASN A 76 7.35 -2.79 1.27
CA ASN A 76 7.73 -3.30 -0.04
C ASN A 76 6.69 -2.93 -1.09
N LEU A 77 7.12 -2.25 -2.14
CA LEU A 77 6.27 -1.92 -3.30
C LEU A 77 6.54 -2.95 -4.39
N MET A 78 5.50 -3.66 -4.81
CA MET A 78 5.54 -4.51 -5.99
C MET A 78 4.68 -3.91 -7.10
N ARG A 79 5.05 -4.22 -8.34
CA ARG A 79 4.32 -3.78 -9.53
C ARG A 79 4.07 -5.01 -10.39
N GLY A 80 2.82 -5.21 -10.82
CA GLY A 80 2.40 -6.41 -11.55
C GLY A 80 1.14 -6.21 -12.35
#